data_AF-A0A1M7G7S1-F1
#
_entry.id   AF-A0A1M7G7S1-F1
#
_cell.length_a   1.000
_cell.length_b   1.000
_cell.length_c   1.000
_cell.angle_alpha   90.00
_cell.angle_beta   90.00
_cell.angle_gamma   90.00
#
_symmetry.space_group_name_H-M   'P 1'
#
loop_
_entity.id
_entity.type
_entity.pdbx_description
1 polymer ?
#
loop_
_entity_poly.entity_id
_entity_poly.type
_entity_poly.pdbx_seq_one_letter_code
_entity_poly.pdbx_strand_id
1 'polypeptide(L)'
;MLYHTLKYGICPDELVRVLGLAMDKHRHTLLAVPRDIRNLNAPLEKLLGAMTAKQLLNEHEVTVLRHGGERTIHLVSLCGCSSFQTGSIVLPWLPPDNVVKARDRYPNADTYFIPGDGPGAPYRALGRDELSRYLATYPNSKAI
;
A
#
# COMPACT_ATOMS: atom_id res chain seq x y z
N MET A 1 11.56 -7.18 -0.79
CA MET A 1 10.88 -8.25 -0.02
C MET A 1 9.37 -8.14 -0.24
N LEU A 2 8.62 -9.24 -0.12
CA LEU A 2 7.15 -9.23 -0.23
C LEU A 2 6.51 -9.44 1.13
N TYR A 3 5.53 -8.59 1.44
CA TYR A 3 4.76 -8.59 2.68
C TYR A 3 3.26 -8.60 2.38
N HIS A 4 2.47 -9.18 3.28
CA HIS A 4 1.01 -9.16 3.21
C HIS A 4 0.38 -8.99 4.60
N THR A 5 -0.82 -8.42 4.65
CA THR A 5 -1.64 -8.43 5.86
C THR A 5 -2.59 -9.62 5.88
N LEU A 6 -2.91 -10.11 7.07
CA LEU A 6 -3.98 -11.09 7.28
C LEU A 6 -5.35 -10.41 7.42
N LYS A 7 -5.39 -9.13 7.79
CA LYS A 7 -6.62 -8.33 7.71
C LYS A 7 -6.88 -7.97 6.25
N TYR A 8 -8.12 -8.21 5.83
CA TYR A 8 -8.64 -7.93 4.50
C TYR A 8 -9.89 -7.06 4.60
N GLY A 9 -10.33 -6.54 3.45
CA GLY A 9 -11.43 -5.58 3.39
C GLY A 9 -10.92 -4.14 3.44
N ILE A 10 -11.82 -3.20 3.13
CA ILE A 10 -11.55 -1.77 3.26
C ILE A 10 -11.45 -1.43 4.76
N CYS A 11 -10.25 -1.58 5.30
CA CYS A 11 -9.92 -1.38 6.72
C CYS A 11 -8.96 -0.19 6.87
N PRO A 12 -9.46 1.03 7.14
CA PRO A 12 -8.64 2.23 7.28
C PRO A 12 -7.49 2.08 8.28
N ASP A 13 -7.74 1.47 9.43
CA ASP A 13 -6.72 1.29 10.47
C ASP A 13 -5.58 0.39 10.02
N GLU A 14 -5.87 -0.62 9.20
CA GLU A 14 -4.83 -1.49 8.65
C GLU A 14 -3.97 -0.75 7.64
N LEU A 15 -4.57 0.09 6.80
CA LEU A 15 -3.82 0.97 5.91
C LEU A 15 -2.89 1.91 6.70
N VAL A 16 -3.39 2.57 7.75
CA VAL A 16 -2.57 3.44 8.62
C VAL A 16 -1.39 2.67 9.21
N ARG A 17 -1.65 1.47 9.73
CA ARG A 17 -0.61 0.61 10.34
C ARG A 17 0.46 0.22 9.33
N VAL A 18 0.08 -0.32 8.18
CA VAL A 18 1.01 -0.80 7.15
C VAL A 18 1.79 0.34 6.52
N LEU A 19 1.12 1.46 6.22
CA LEU A 19 1.78 2.64 5.68
C LEU A 19 2.79 3.22 6.67
N GLY A 20 2.45 3.23 7.96
CA GLY A 20 3.40 3.57 9.01
C GLY A 20 4.63 2.67 9.02
N LEU A 21 4.44 1.34 9.02
CA LEU A 21 5.54 0.37 8.98
C LEU A 21 6.43 0.54 7.74
N ALA A 22 5.81 0.79 6.58
CA ALA A 22 6.51 1.03 5.32
C ALA A 22 7.39 2.29 5.39
N MET A 23 6.88 3.38 5.96
CA MET A 23 7.62 4.63 6.18
C MET A 23 8.71 4.50 7.22
N ASP A 24 8.52 3.67 8.25
CA ASP A 24 9.52 3.47 9.29
C ASP A 24 10.72 2.68 8.78
N LYS A 25 10.46 1.76 7.83
CA LYS A 25 11.50 0.94 7.21
C LYS A 25 12.33 1.68 6.16
N HIS A 26 11.71 2.54 5.35
CA HIS A 26 12.34 3.19 4.20
C HIS A 26 12.04 4.68 4.13
N ARG A 27 13.01 5.48 3.63
CA ARG A 27 12.83 6.94 3.48
C ARG A 27 11.76 7.33 2.48
N HIS A 28 11.64 6.56 1.40
CA HIS A 28 10.61 6.79 0.39
C HIS A 28 9.58 5.67 0.45
N THR A 29 8.31 6.04 0.43
CA THR A 29 7.18 5.10 0.36
C THR A 29 6.25 5.50 -0.77
N LEU A 30 5.99 4.58 -1.69
CA LEU A 30 4.97 4.74 -2.72
C LEU A 30 3.66 4.12 -2.22
N LEU A 31 2.62 4.92 -2.13
CA LEU A 31 1.25 4.48 -1.93
C LEU A 31 0.58 4.35 -3.31
N ALA A 32 0.36 3.11 -3.75
CA ALA A 32 -0.30 2.87 -5.02
C ALA A 32 -1.80 3.06 -4.87
N VAL A 33 -2.37 4.02 -5.60
CA VAL A 33 -3.79 4.32 -5.48
C VAL A 33 -4.65 3.41 -6.36
N PRO A 34 -5.79 2.89 -5.85
CA PRO A 34 -6.86 2.42 -6.72
C PRO A 34 -7.45 3.60 -7.51
N ARG A 35 -8.17 3.30 -8.60
CA ARG A 35 -8.86 4.34 -9.41
C ARG A 35 -9.81 5.22 -8.58
N ASP A 36 -10.31 4.69 -7.46
CA ASP A 36 -11.13 5.41 -6.50
C ASP A 36 -10.33 5.68 -5.21
N ILE A 37 -9.98 6.95 -4.98
CA ILE A 37 -9.19 7.41 -3.84
C ILE A 37 -10.04 7.79 -2.62
N ARG A 38 -11.38 7.74 -2.71
CA ARG A 38 -12.27 8.23 -1.64
C ARG A 38 -12.02 7.53 -0.30
N ASN A 39 -11.70 6.24 -0.34
CA ASN A 39 -11.42 5.44 0.85
C ASN A 39 -10.03 5.70 1.47
N LEU A 40 -9.19 6.52 0.83
CA LEU A 40 -7.86 6.86 1.32
C LEU A 40 -7.83 8.12 2.19
N ASN A 41 -8.79 9.04 2.02
CA ASN A 41 -8.70 10.36 2.65
C ASN A 41 -8.66 10.26 4.19
N ALA A 42 -9.68 9.66 4.81
CA ALA A 42 -9.73 9.51 6.27
C ALA A 42 -8.49 8.77 6.87
N PRO A 43 -8.04 7.62 6.33
CA PRO A 43 -6.80 6.99 6.80
C PRO A 43 -5.56 7.88 6.65
N LEU A 44 -5.42 8.61 5.55
CA LEU A 44 -4.29 9.51 5.34
C LEU A 44 -4.31 10.70 6.31
N GLU A 45 -5.48 11.30 6.54
CA GLU A 45 -5.66 12.35 7.53
C GLU A 45 -5.31 11.86 8.94
N LYS A 46 -5.68 10.62 9.29
CA LYS A 46 -5.34 10.00 10.57
C LYS A 46 -3.83 9.78 10.74
N LEU A 47 -3.12 9.41 9.67
CA LEU A 47 -1.69 9.13 9.71
C LEU A 47 -0.82 10.39 9.65
N LEU A 48 -1.19 11.35 8.81
CA LEU A 48 -0.35 12.50 8.43
C LEU A 48 -0.86 13.83 8.98
N GLY A 49 -2.11 13.88 9.43
CA GLY A 49 -2.83 15.12 9.70
C GLY A 49 -3.53 15.66 8.45
N ALA A 50 -4.62 16.40 8.67
CA ALA A 50 -5.50 16.86 7.59
C ALA A 50 -4.80 17.73 6.53
N MET A 51 -3.92 18.65 6.94
CA MET A 51 -3.20 19.53 6.01
C MET A 51 -2.26 18.74 5.09
N THR A 52 -1.46 17.85 5.67
CA THR A 52 -0.47 17.05 4.94
C THR A 52 -1.13 16.01 4.04
N ALA A 53 -2.23 15.39 4.49
CA ALA A 53 -3.01 14.49 3.65
C ALA A 53 -3.58 15.21 2.43
N LYS A 54 -4.15 16.42 2.63
CA LYS A 54 -4.64 17.25 1.53
C LYS A 54 -3.50 17.65 0.56
N GLN A 55 -2.34 17.99 1.09
CA GLN A 55 -1.16 18.29 0.27
C GLN A 55 -0.75 17.08 -0.57
N LEU A 56 -0.65 15.89 0.03
CA LEU A 56 -0.33 14.65 -0.68
C LEU A 56 -1.32 14.35 -1.83
N LEU A 57 -2.62 14.58 -1.62
CA LEU A 57 -3.63 14.36 -2.65
C LEU A 57 -3.52 15.36 -3.82
N ASN A 58 -3.07 16.58 -3.57
CA ASN A 58 -2.91 17.61 -4.60
C ASN A 58 -1.58 17.49 -5.35
N GLU A 59 -0.49 17.37 -4.59
CA GLU A 59 0.89 17.42 -5.10
C GLU A 59 1.40 16.03 -5.49
N HIS A 60 0.70 14.95 -5.13
CA HIS A 60 1.07 13.55 -5.37
C HIS A 60 2.39 13.12 -4.71
N GLU A 61 3.02 14.01 -3.96
CA GLU A 61 4.23 13.77 -3.19
C GLU A 61 4.19 14.66 -1.94
N VAL A 62 4.62 14.16 -0.79
CA VAL A 62 4.81 14.97 0.40
C VAL A 62 5.96 14.43 1.24
N THR A 63 6.72 15.31 1.88
CA THR A 63 7.74 14.92 2.86
C THR A 63 7.28 15.28 4.27
N VAL A 64 7.41 14.33 5.19
CA VAL A 64 6.99 14.47 6.59
C VAL A 64 8.13 14.10 7.53
N LEU A 65 8.15 14.71 8.71
CA LEU A 65 9.07 14.33 9.77
C LEU A 65 8.45 13.18 10.59
N ARG A 66 9.13 12.04 10.64
CA ARG A 66 8.66 10.85 11.37
C ARG A 66 9.84 10.14 12.05
N HIS A 67 9.71 9.85 13.35
CA HIS A 67 10.74 9.23 14.19
C HIS A 67 12.15 9.85 14.00
N GLY A 68 12.22 11.18 13.98
CA GLY A 68 13.49 11.91 13.91
C GLY A 68 14.14 11.98 12.52
N GLY A 69 13.43 11.62 11.45
CA GLY A 69 13.93 11.79 10.09
C GLY A 69 12.84 12.08 9.06
N GLU A 70 13.26 12.63 7.93
CA GLU A 70 12.37 12.90 6.80
C GLU A 70 11.94 11.60 6.12
N ARG A 71 10.66 11.53 5.76
CA ARG A 71 10.03 10.45 5.01
C ARG A 71 9.19 11.05 3.90
N THR A 72 9.44 10.63 2.67
CA THR A 72 8.69 11.09 1.50
C THR A 72 7.67 10.03 1.10
N ILE A 73 6.42 10.45 0.96
CA ILE A 73 5.32 9.63 0.50
C ILE A 73 4.99 10.06 -0.92
N HIS A 74 4.95 9.10 -1.83
CA HIS A 74 4.55 9.27 -3.22
C HIS A 74 3.16 8.66 -3.39
N LEU A 75 2.23 9.39 -3.98
CA LEU A 75 0.88 8.94 -4.24
C LEU A 75 0.66 8.84 -5.75
N VAL A 76 0.70 7.62 -6.29
CA VAL A 76 0.60 7.43 -7.74
C VAL A 76 -0.17 6.17 -8.10
N SER A 77 -0.84 6.20 -9.25
CA SER A 77 -1.27 4.95 -9.89
C SER A 77 -0.03 4.21 -10.40
N LEU A 78 -0.02 2.87 -10.34
CA LEU A 78 1.12 2.07 -10.84
C LEU A 78 1.40 2.26 -12.33
N CYS A 79 0.46 2.81 -13.10
CA CYS A 79 0.64 3.17 -14.51
C CYS A 79 1.04 4.65 -14.72
N GLY A 80 1.05 5.48 -13.67
CA GLY A 80 1.37 6.91 -13.74
C GLY A 80 2.86 7.19 -13.64
N CYS A 81 3.29 8.42 -13.95
CA CYS A 81 4.66 8.86 -13.71
C CYS A 81 4.89 9.13 -12.21
N SER A 82 6.07 8.78 -11.70
CA SER A 82 6.49 9.03 -10.32
C SER A 82 8.00 9.24 -10.27
N SER A 83 8.43 10.12 -9.36
CA SER A 83 9.82 10.33 -8.95
C SER A 83 10.34 9.21 -8.03
N PHE A 84 9.46 8.32 -7.54
CA PHE A 84 9.84 7.18 -6.71
C PHE A 84 10.78 6.24 -7.46
N GLN A 85 11.94 5.95 -6.86
CA GLN A 85 12.93 5.04 -7.43
C GLN A 85 13.06 3.73 -6.63
N THR A 86 13.06 3.82 -5.30
CA THR A 86 13.25 2.69 -4.40
C THR A 86 12.70 2.98 -3.00
N GLY A 87 12.49 1.94 -2.18
CA GLY A 87 11.98 2.03 -0.81
C GLY A 87 10.85 1.05 -0.56
N SER A 88 9.76 1.52 0.05
CA SER A 88 8.54 0.74 0.27
C SER A 88 7.48 1.05 -0.77
N ILE A 89 6.68 0.04 -1.14
CA ILE A 89 5.47 0.18 -1.94
C ILE A 89 4.31 -0.41 -1.15
N VAL A 90 3.25 0.36 -0.93
CA VAL A 90 2.02 -0.09 -0.29
C VAL A 90 0.93 -0.19 -1.34
N LEU A 91 0.32 -1.37 -1.44
CA LEU A 91 -0.72 -1.72 -2.41
C LEU A 91 -2.03 -2.02 -1.66
N PRO A 92 -2.82 -1.00 -1.30
CA PRO A 92 -4.07 -1.18 -0.58
C PRO A 92 -5.24 -1.53 -1.50
N TRP A 93 -5.88 -2.67 -1.23
CA TRP A 93 -7.15 -3.08 -1.85
C TRP A 93 -7.09 -3.10 -3.38
N LEU A 94 -5.92 -3.44 -3.91
CA LEU A 94 -5.67 -3.61 -5.32
C LEU A 94 -5.72 -5.09 -5.69
N PRO A 95 -6.14 -5.45 -6.92
CA PRO A 95 -6.02 -6.81 -7.40
C PRO A 95 -4.56 -7.31 -7.35
N PRO A 96 -4.30 -8.60 -7.06
CA PRO A 96 -2.96 -9.18 -6.95
C PRO A 96 -2.05 -8.93 -8.17
N ASP A 97 -2.61 -8.77 -9.37
CA ASP A 97 -1.85 -8.43 -10.59
C ASP A 97 -1.05 -7.13 -10.45
N ASN A 98 -1.49 -6.21 -9.59
CA ASN A 98 -0.76 -4.97 -9.29
C ASN A 98 0.54 -5.22 -8.52
N VAL A 99 0.64 -6.34 -7.80
CA VAL A 99 1.89 -6.75 -7.16
C VAL A 99 2.92 -7.10 -8.22
N VAL A 100 2.52 -7.83 -9.27
CA VAL A 100 3.42 -8.15 -10.40
C VAL A 100 3.92 -6.86 -11.04
N LYS A 101 3.00 -5.94 -11.38
CA LYS A 101 3.35 -4.63 -11.97
C LYS A 101 4.28 -3.81 -11.09
N ALA A 102 4.03 -3.77 -9.78
CA ALA A 102 4.89 -3.06 -8.84
C ALA A 102 6.29 -3.66 -8.79
N ARG A 103 6.41 -4.99 -8.81
CA ARG A 103 7.70 -5.68 -8.81
C ARG A 103 8.47 -5.48 -10.11
N ASP A 104 7.80 -5.55 -11.26
CA ASP A 104 8.46 -5.37 -12.55
C ASP A 104 9.00 -3.95 -12.70
N ARG A 105 8.25 -2.98 -12.20
CA ARG A 105 8.63 -1.56 -12.24
C ARG A 105 9.66 -1.17 -11.19
N TYR A 106 9.59 -1.77 -10.00
CA TYR A 106 10.43 -1.43 -8.85
C TYR A 106 10.97 -2.71 -8.17
N PRO A 107 11.88 -3.44 -8.83
CA PRO A 107 12.29 -4.79 -8.41
C PRO A 107 12.99 -4.84 -7.04
N ASN A 108 13.59 -3.72 -6.63
CA ASN A 108 14.34 -3.61 -5.38
C ASN A 108 13.50 -3.08 -4.20
N ALA A 109 12.24 -2.72 -4.43
CA ALA A 109 11.38 -2.16 -3.39
C ALA A 109 10.77 -3.27 -2.51
N ASP A 110 10.54 -2.94 -1.24
CA ASP A 110 9.72 -3.76 -0.37
C ASP A 110 8.24 -3.52 -0.68
N THR A 111 7.51 -4.57 -1.05
CA THR A 111 6.11 -4.45 -1.44
C THR A 111 5.21 -5.00 -0.35
N TYR A 112 4.25 -4.19 0.07
CA TYR A 112 3.28 -4.44 1.12
C TYR A 112 1.90 -4.54 0.48
N PHE A 113 1.31 -5.73 0.55
CA PHE A 113 -0.02 -6.00 0.00
C PHE A 113 -1.09 -6.01 1.09
N ILE A 114 -2.14 -5.19 0.92
CA ILE A 114 -3.32 -5.21 1.78
C ILE A 114 -4.49 -5.72 0.93
N PRO A 115 -4.93 -6.98 1.09
CA PRO A 115 -6.02 -7.54 0.31
C PRO A 115 -7.35 -6.81 0.56
N GLY A 116 -8.12 -6.59 -0.51
CA GLY A 116 -9.49 -6.10 -0.46
C GLY A 116 -10.50 -7.19 -0.06
N ASP A 117 -10.21 -8.47 -0.33
CA ASP A 117 -10.99 -9.61 0.16
C ASP A 117 -10.11 -10.81 0.55
N GLY A 118 -10.66 -11.73 1.34
CA GLY A 118 -9.92 -12.86 1.92
C GLY A 118 -10.79 -14.11 2.16
N PRO A 119 -10.22 -15.17 2.73
CA PRO A 119 -10.94 -16.41 3.00
C PRO A 119 -12.17 -16.17 3.88
N GLY A 120 -13.32 -16.75 3.50
CA GLY A 120 -14.57 -16.57 4.22
C GLY A 120 -15.35 -15.29 3.88
N ALA A 121 -14.90 -14.49 2.91
CA ALA A 121 -15.72 -13.42 2.35
C ALA A 121 -17.00 -14.02 1.74
N PRO A 122 -18.21 -13.50 2.05
CA PRO A 122 -19.49 -14.17 1.77
C PRO A 122 -19.79 -14.35 0.27
N TYR A 123 -19.05 -13.65 -0.59
CA TYR A 123 -19.25 -13.62 -2.04
C TYR A 123 -18.22 -14.43 -2.84
N ARG A 124 -17.22 -15.09 -2.21
CA ARG A 124 -16.19 -15.86 -2.94
C ARG A 124 -15.92 -17.23 -2.35
N ALA A 125 -15.81 -18.22 -3.23
CA ALA A 125 -15.30 -19.55 -2.89
C ALA A 125 -13.79 -19.47 -2.53
N LEU A 126 -13.34 -20.42 -1.70
CA LEU A 126 -11.93 -20.59 -1.32
C LEU A 126 -11.01 -20.55 -2.55
N GLY A 127 -9.95 -19.73 -2.51
CA GLY A 127 -8.99 -19.60 -3.62
C GLY A 127 -9.42 -18.63 -4.73
N ARG A 128 -10.61 -18.04 -4.64
CA ARG A 128 -11.05 -16.94 -5.53
C ARG A 128 -10.91 -15.56 -4.89
N ASP A 129 -10.60 -15.49 -3.60
CA ASP A 129 -10.27 -14.26 -2.90
C ASP A 129 -8.83 -13.78 -3.20
N GLU A 130 -8.56 -12.51 -2.97
CA GLU A 130 -7.33 -11.80 -3.26
C GLU A 130 -6.17 -12.29 -2.41
N LEU A 131 -6.38 -12.49 -1.11
CA LEU A 131 -5.33 -12.99 -0.22
C LEU A 131 -4.90 -14.41 -0.61
N SER A 132 -5.83 -15.34 -0.83
CA SER A 132 -5.51 -16.70 -1.25
C SER A 132 -4.80 -16.74 -2.61
N ARG A 133 -5.25 -15.94 -3.58
CA ARG A 133 -4.58 -15.82 -4.90
C ARG A 133 -3.18 -15.23 -4.79
N TYR A 134 -3.01 -14.22 -3.93
CA TYR A 134 -1.71 -13.63 -3.65
C TYR A 134 -0.76 -14.66 -3.04
N LEU A 135 -1.19 -15.40 -2.02
CA LEU A 135 -0.37 -16.41 -1.34
C LEU A 135 -0.02 -17.60 -2.23
N ALA A 136 -0.93 -18.00 -3.14
CA ALA A 136 -0.63 -19.02 -4.15
C ALA A 136 0.50 -18.58 -5.10
N THR A 137 0.54 -17.29 -5.45
CA THR A 137 1.58 -16.72 -6.33
C THR A 137 2.87 -16.41 -5.58
N TYR A 138 2.77 -15.98 -4.33
CA TYR A 138 3.89 -15.52 -3.49
C TYR A 138 3.94 -16.27 -2.15
N PRO A 139 4.20 -17.59 -2.16
CA PRO A 139 4.17 -18.41 -0.94
C PRO A 139 5.24 -18.01 0.08
N ASN A 140 6.31 -17.36 -0.37
CA ASN A 140 7.41 -16.89 0.49
C ASN A 140 7.21 -15.45 1.02
N SER A 141 6.05 -14.83 0.76
CA SER A 141 5.73 -13.52 1.32
C SER A 141 5.55 -13.60 2.84
N LYS A 142 5.91 -12.52 3.55
CA LYS A 142 5.87 -12.48 5.02
C LYS A 142 4.60 -11.79 5.51
N ALA A 143 3.89 -12.44 6.44
CA ALA A 143 2.79 -11.81 7.16
C ALA A 143 3.31 -10.70 8.08
N ILE A 144 2.58 -9.59 8.19
CA ILE A 144 2.89 -8.44 9.04
C ILE A 144 1.68 -7.88 9.77
#